data_AF-A0A7V3BGD4-F1
#
_entry.id   AF-A0A7V3BGD4-F1
#
_cell.length_a   1.000
_cell.length_b   1.000
_cell.length_c   1.000
_cell.angle_alpha   90.00
_cell.angle_beta   90.00
_cell.angle_gamma   90.00
#
_symmetry.space_group_name_H-M   'P 1'
#
loop_
_entity.id
_entity.type
_entity.pdbx_description
1 polymer ?
#
loop_
_entity_poly.entity_id
_entity_poly.type
_entity_poly.pdbx_seq_one_letter_code
_entity_poly.pdbx_strand_id
1 'polypeptide(L)'
;MQPATERLNRDQKRQVSTTMVLVDESLALCKRLLRQGSKQGLLYTLQDDLSPSQKACLWSHLQKMHDVLSQLDGEWRLTHRVSSLTREIAGELSYLWIIIEECASHRLRGYGPVDGSLKAELDPRLLQLIESIRAIEHIMGRPEQVIKVR
;
A
#
# COMPACT_ATOMS: atom_id res chain seq x y z
N MET A 1 5.27 42.11 -3.13
CA MET A 1 4.47 40.89 -2.89
C MET A 1 5.43 39.86 -2.30
N GLN A 2 5.24 39.39 -1.05
CA GLN A 2 6.10 38.34 -0.48
C GLN A 2 5.93 37.04 -1.29
N PRO A 3 6.99 36.28 -1.57
CA PRO A 3 6.88 35.01 -2.28
C PRO A 3 5.98 34.05 -1.48
N ALA A 4 5.13 33.27 -2.16
CA ALA A 4 4.15 32.37 -1.52
C ALA A 4 4.80 31.41 -0.50
N THR A 5 6.06 31.03 -0.73
CA THR A 5 6.90 30.24 0.18
C THR A 5 7.06 30.81 1.58
N GLU A 6 6.87 32.13 1.79
CA GLU A 6 6.99 32.80 3.09
C GLU A 6 5.67 32.83 3.88
N ARG A 7 4.56 32.39 3.30
CA ARG A 7 3.24 32.41 3.95
C ARG A 7 2.95 31.18 4.83
N LEU A 8 3.66 30.07 4.62
CA LEU A 8 3.60 28.91 5.50
C LEU A 8 4.82 28.90 6.41
N ASN A 9 4.60 28.72 7.72
CA ASN A 9 5.68 28.37 8.61
C ASN A 9 6.19 26.94 8.35
N ARG A 10 7.29 26.56 8.99
CA ARG A 10 7.95 25.26 8.77
C ARG A 10 7.01 24.07 9.03
N ASP A 11 6.23 24.11 10.10
CA ASP A 11 5.37 23.00 10.50
C ASP A 11 4.15 22.88 9.59
N GLN A 12 3.56 24.02 9.21
CA GLN A 12 2.49 24.08 8.21
C GLN A 12 2.98 23.55 6.86
N LYS A 13 4.15 24.00 6.40
CA LYS A 13 4.75 23.53 5.15
C LYS A 13 5.01 22.02 5.17
N ARG A 14 5.51 21.50 6.30
CA ARG A 14 5.73 20.07 6.49
C ARG A 14 4.42 19.29 6.42
N GLN A 15 3.39 19.73 7.14
CA GLN A 15 2.07 19.10 7.13
C GLN A 15 1.44 19.09 5.73
N VAL A 16 1.49 20.22 5.03
CA VAL A 16 1.01 20.33 3.64
C VAL A 16 1.80 19.38 2.74
N SER A 17 3.12 19.37 2.84
CA SER A 17 3.97 18.51 2.02
C SER A 17 3.66 17.03 2.25
N THR A 18 3.55 16.58 3.50
CA THR A 18 3.17 15.20 3.82
C THR A 18 1.81 14.84 3.23
N THR A 19 0.84 15.75 3.31
CA THR A 19 -0.49 15.52 2.73
C THR A 19 -0.42 15.42 1.20
N MET A 20 0.33 16.31 0.55
CA MET A 20 0.47 16.36 -0.90
C MET A 20 1.19 15.12 -1.47
N VAL A 21 2.16 14.58 -0.74
CA VAL A 21 2.79 13.28 -1.08
C VAL A 21 1.75 12.15 -1.10
N LEU A 22 0.87 12.09 -0.09
CA LEU A 22 -0.19 11.06 -0.04
C LEU A 22 -1.19 11.20 -1.19
N VAL A 23 -1.54 12.44 -1.55
CA VAL A 23 -2.38 12.73 -2.71
C VAL A 23 -1.70 12.24 -3.98
N ASP A 24 -0.42 12.55 -4.17
CA ASP A 24 0.33 12.13 -5.36
C ASP A 24 0.41 10.61 -5.52
N GLU A 25 0.78 9.90 -4.44
CA GLU A 25 0.82 8.43 -4.38
C GLU A 25 -0.55 7.83 -4.74
N SER A 26 -1.64 8.42 -4.25
CA SER A 26 -3.02 7.99 -4.54
C SER A 26 -3.42 8.24 -6.00
N LEU A 27 -3.06 9.40 -6.56
CA LEU A 27 -3.31 9.70 -7.98
C LEU A 27 -2.55 8.74 -8.90
N ALA A 28 -1.29 8.44 -8.57
CA ALA A 28 -0.49 7.46 -9.29
C ALA A 28 -1.11 6.05 -9.23
N LEU A 29 -1.62 5.64 -8.08
CA LEU A 29 -2.36 4.38 -7.92
C LEU A 29 -3.61 4.34 -8.83
N CYS A 30 -4.46 5.36 -8.79
CA CYS A 30 -5.66 5.44 -9.63
C CYS A 30 -5.31 5.38 -11.12
N LYS A 31 -4.30 6.14 -11.57
CA LYS A 31 -3.82 6.11 -12.96
C LYS A 31 -3.32 4.72 -13.36
N ARG A 32 -2.61 4.02 -12.46
CA ARG A 32 -2.16 2.64 -12.70
C ARG A 32 -3.32 1.66 -12.81
N LEU A 33 -4.31 1.75 -11.93
CA LEU A 33 -5.50 0.89 -11.96
C LEU A 33 -6.30 1.09 -13.26
N LEU A 34 -6.55 2.34 -13.66
CA LEU A 34 -7.24 2.64 -14.93
C LEU A 34 -6.50 2.10 -16.16
N ARG A 35 -5.16 2.08 -16.14
CA ARG A 35 -4.34 1.53 -17.23
C ARG A 35 -4.35 0.01 -17.26
N GLN A 36 -4.32 -0.64 -16.09
CA GLN A 36 -4.32 -2.10 -15.98
C GLN A 36 -5.68 -2.68 -16.32
N GLY A 37 -6.77 -2.00 -15.94
CA GLY A 37 -8.13 -2.48 -16.14
C GLY A 37 -8.40 -3.74 -15.32
N SER A 38 -8.83 -4.81 -15.99
CA SER A 38 -9.13 -6.09 -15.34
C SER A 38 -7.85 -6.78 -14.83
N LYS A 39 -7.95 -7.47 -13.69
CA LYS A 39 -6.84 -8.23 -13.10
C LYS A 39 -7.36 -9.54 -12.49
N GLN A 40 -6.68 -10.64 -12.77
CA GLN A 40 -6.98 -11.93 -12.14
C GLN A 40 -5.86 -12.33 -11.18
N GLY A 41 -6.21 -12.59 -9.92
CA GLY A 41 -5.36 -13.23 -8.94
C GLY A 41 -5.77 -14.69 -8.72
N LEU A 42 -5.02 -15.41 -7.88
CA LEU A 42 -5.35 -16.80 -7.53
C LEU A 42 -6.71 -16.91 -6.82
N LEU A 43 -6.99 -15.97 -5.91
CA LEU A 43 -8.18 -15.97 -5.03
C LEU A 43 -9.11 -14.78 -5.26
N TYR A 44 -8.83 -13.92 -6.24
CA TYR A 44 -9.66 -12.73 -6.51
C TYR A 44 -9.66 -12.37 -8.00
N THR A 45 -10.67 -11.62 -8.42
CA THR A 45 -10.73 -11.00 -9.75
C THR A 45 -11.18 -9.55 -9.59
N LEU A 46 -10.44 -8.64 -10.21
CA LEU A 46 -10.86 -7.27 -10.48
C LEU A 46 -11.48 -7.25 -11.88
N GLN A 47 -12.77 -6.97 -11.95
CA GLN A 47 -13.48 -6.75 -13.20
C GLN A 47 -13.42 -5.26 -13.55
N ASP A 48 -13.19 -4.97 -14.82
CA ASP A 48 -13.22 -3.62 -15.34
C ASP A 48 -14.65 -3.30 -15.81
N ASP A 49 -15.39 -2.65 -14.93
CA ASP A 49 -16.79 -2.27 -15.10
C ASP A 49 -16.97 -0.85 -15.67
N LEU A 50 -15.88 -0.20 -16.06
CA LEU A 50 -15.89 1.17 -16.58
C LEU A 50 -15.95 1.20 -18.11
N SER A 51 -16.94 1.92 -18.64
CA SER A 51 -17.00 2.21 -20.07
C SER A 51 -15.81 3.08 -20.53
N PRO A 52 -15.46 3.06 -21.83
CA PRO A 52 -14.38 3.90 -22.36
C PRO A 52 -14.57 5.39 -22.08
N SER A 53 -15.80 5.91 -22.13
CA SER A 53 -16.10 7.31 -21.82
C SER A 53 -15.92 7.65 -20.35
N GLN A 54 -16.30 6.74 -19.43
CA GLN A 54 -16.04 6.92 -18.00
C GLN A 54 -14.54 6.95 -17.71
N LYS A 55 -13.76 6.03 -18.31
CA LYS A 55 -12.30 6.02 -18.15
C LYS A 55 -11.65 7.30 -18.67
N ALA A 56 -12.09 7.79 -19.84
CA ALA A 56 -11.59 9.05 -20.39
C ALA A 56 -11.90 10.24 -19.46
N CYS A 57 -13.12 10.29 -18.90
CA CYS A 57 -13.51 11.32 -17.94
C CYS A 57 -12.67 11.25 -16.64
N LEU A 58 -12.54 10.06 -16.04
CA LEU A 58 -11.71 9.84 -14.86
C LEU A 58 -10.25 10.22 -15.12
N TRP A 59 -9.70 9.81 -16.25
CA TRP A 59 -8.34 10.16 -16.64
C TRP A 59 -8.14 11.68 -16.74
N SER A 60 -9.09 12.39 -17.36
CA SER A 60 -9.05 13.86 -17.44
C SER A 60 -9.06 14.50 -16.05
N HIS A 61 -9.88 14.02 -15.12
CA HIS A 61 -9.91 14.54 -13.75
C HIS A 61 -8.62 14.25 -12.98
N LEU A 62 -8.09 13.02 -13.07
CA LEU A 62 -6.81 12.66 -12.44
C LEU A 62 -5.64 13.49 -13.00
N GLN A 63 -5.69 13.85 -14.28
CA GLN A 63 -4.68 14.74 -14.86
C GLN A 63 -4.81 16.17 -14.34
N LYS A 64 -6.04 16.73 -14.30
CA LYS A 64 -6.28 18.07 -13.72
C LYS A 64 -5.80 18.17 -12.26
N MET A 65 -6.06 17.14 -11.44
CA MET A 65 -5.59 17.11 -10.05
C MET A 65 -4.06 17.09 -9.96
N HIS A 66 -3.40 16.32 -10.81
CA HIS A 66 -1.94 16.30 -10.90
C HIS A 66 -1.37 17.66 -11.34
N ASP A 67 -2.02 18.34 -12.28
CA ASP A 67 -1.58 19.66 -12.74
C ASP A 67 -1.67 20.71 -11.61
N VAL A 68 -2.76 20.68 -10.81
CA VAL A 68 -2.89 21.53 -9.61
C VAL A 68 -1.80 21.20 -8.59
N LEU A 69 -1.51 19.92 -8.35
CA LEU A 69 -0.45 19.51 -7.45
C LEU A 69 0.93 20.02 -7.91
N SER A 70 1.21 19.94 -9.21
CA SER A 70 2.46 20.46 -9.79
C SER A 70 2.59 21.97 -9.64
N GLN A 71 1.48 22.72 -9.77
CA GLN A 71 1.45 24.16 -9.51
C GLN A 71 1.73 24.46 -8.03
N LEU A 72 1.08 23.74 -7.11
CA LEU A 72 1.32 23.88 -5.68
C LEU A 72 2.78 23.59 -5.31
N ASP A 73 3.40 22.57 -5.88
CA ASP A 73 4.80 22.29 -5.64
C ASP A 73 5.71 23.42 -6.15
N GLY A 74 5.46 23.92 -7.37
CA GLY A 74 6.21 25.03 -7.95
C GLY A 74 6.11 26.32 -7.13
N GLU A 75 4.92 26.67 -6.66
CA GLU A 75 4.66 27.91 -5.90
C GLU A 75 5.15 27.84 -4.45
N TRP A 76 4.95 26.70 -3.78
CA TRP A 76 5.17 26.56 -2.33
C TRP A 76 6.45 25.79 -2.00
N ARG A 77 7.14 25.24 -3.02
CA ARG A 77 8.37 24.43 -2.92
C ARG A 77 8.21 23.32 -1.90
N LEU A 78 7.23 22.44 -2.10
CA LEU A 78 6.87 21.43 -1.12
C LEU A 78 8.05 20.49 -0.87
N THR A 79 8.08 19.87 0.31
CA THR A 79 9.12 18.90 0.65
C THR A 79 8.77 17.55 0.05
N HIS A 80 9.62 17.06 -0.83
CA HIS A 80 9.45 15.76 -1.46
C HIS A 80 9.87 14.64 -0.50
N ARG A 81 9.13 13.52 -0.54
CA ARG A 81 9.49 12.31 0.20
C ARG A 81 10.28 11.38 -0.72
N VAL A 82 11.44 10.93 -0.27
CA VAL A 82 12.17 9.82 -0.88
C VAL A 82 11.97 8.59 -0.02
N SER A 83 11.41 7.53 -0.60
CA SER A 83 11.32 6.20 0.04
C SER A 83 12.14 5.19 -0.76
N SER A 84 12.64 4.16 -0.09
CA SER A 84 13.34 3.06 -0.77
C SER A 84 12.36 1.95 -1.10
N LEU A 85 12.52 1.35 -2.29
CA LEU A 85 11.70 0.19 -2.70
C LEU A 85 11.75 -0.94 -1.65
N THR A 86 12.92 -1.18 -1.06
CA THR A 86 13.10 -2.14 0.03
C THR A 86 12.21 -1.85 1.23
N ARG A 87 12.01 -0.57 1.59
CA ARG A 87 11.16 -0.18 2.72
C ARG A 87 9.68 -0.40 2.39
N GLU A 88 9.26 -0.08 1.18
CA GLU A 88 7.88 -0.29 0.72
C GLU A 88 7.54 -1.79 0.69
N ILE A 89 8.38 -2.60 0.04
CA ILE A 89 8.18 -4.05 -0.01
C ILE A 89 8.18 -4.65 1.40
N ALA A 90 9.09 -4.24 2.27
CA ALA A 90 9.12 -4.74 3.65
C ALA A 90 7.85 -4.39 4.43
N GLY A 91 7.27 -3.21 4.22
CA GLY A 91 5.99 -2.83 4.83
C GLY A 91 4.85 -3.75 4.38
N GLU A 92 4.76 -4.02 3.08
CA GLU A 92 3.77 -4.94 2.52
C GLU A 92 3.95 -6.37 3.05
N LEU A 93 5.18 -6.88 3.10
CA LEU A 93 5.49 -8.20 3.64
C LEU A 93 5.14 -8.33 5.13
N SER A 94 5.41 -7.28 5.92
CA SER A 94 5.02 -7.23 7.33
C SER A 94 3.50 -7.27 7.49
N TYR A 95 2.77 -6.54 6.65
CA TYR A 95 1.30 -6.60 6.64
C TYR A 95 0.79 -7.99 6.25
N LEU A 96 1.35 -8.61 5.20
CA LEU A 96 1.01 -9.97 4.78
C LEU A 96 1.25 -11.00 5.88
N TRP A 97 2.37 -10.88 6.60
CA TRP A 97 2.67 -11.75 7.73
C TRP A 97 1.59 -11.67 8.81
N ILE A 98 1.18 -10.46 9.19
CA ILE A 98 0.13 -10.24 10.19
C ILE A 98 -1.19 -10.91 9.75
N ILE A 99 -1.64 -10.68 8.52
CA ILE A 99 -2.92 -11.25 8.06
C ILE A 99 -2.89 -12.77 7.95
N ILE A 100 -1.74 -13.36 7.61
CA ILE A 100 -1.58 -14.83 7.56
C ILE A 100 -1.63 -15.42 8.97
N GLU A 101 -0.99 -14.76 9.93
CA GLU A 101 -1.00 -15.20 11.33
C GLU A 101 -2.42 -15.18 11.92
N GLU A 102 -3.26 -14.19 11.56
CA GLU A 102 -4.67 -14.15 11.98
C GLU A 102 -5.51 -15.33 11.46
N CYS A 103 -5.04 -16.03 10.42
CA CYS A 103 -5.69 -17.23 9.89
C CYS A 103 -5.31 -18.52 10.65
N ALA A 104 -4.39 -18.46 11.61
CA ALA A 104 -3.96 -19.64 12.35
C ALA A 104 -5.13 -20.31 13.08
N SER A 105 -5.15 -21.65 13.10
CA SER A 105 -6.28 -22.44 13.63
C SER A 105 -6.71 -22.02 15.06
N HIS A 106 -5.76 -21.62 15.90
CA HIS A 106 -6.02 -21.17 17.27
C HIS A 106 -6.77 -19.84 17.37
N ARG A 107 -6.70 -18.98 16.35
CA ARG A 107 -7.40 -17.69 16.27
C ARG A 107 -8.79 -17.78 15.66
N LEU A 108 -9.09 -18.89 14.98
CA LEU A 108 -10.38 -19.09 14.33
C LEU A 108 -11.53 -19.41 15.30
N ARG A 109 -11.24 -19.63 16.59
CA ARG A 109 -12.27 -19.92 17.62
C ARG A 109 -13.32 -18.81 17.76
N GLY A 110 -12.95 -17.56 17.43
CA GLY A 110 -13.89 -16.43 17.40
C GLY A 110 -14.98 -16.54 16.32
N TYR A 111 -14.77 -17.40 15.32
CA TYR A 111 -15.69 -17.63 14.20
C TYR A 111 -16.50 -18.92 14.34
N GLY A 112 -16.37 -19.64 15.46
CA GLY A 112 -17.12 -20.86 15.77
C GLY A 112 -16.23 -22.01 16.24
N PRO A 113 -16.81 -23.20 16.46
CA PRO A 113 -16.06 -24.41 16.80
C PRO A 113 -15.01 -24.72 15.73
N VAL A 114 -13.77 -24.97 16.17
CA VAL A 114 -12.65 -25.34 15.31
C VAL A 114 -12.50 -26.86 15.32
N ASP A 115 -12.47 -27.47 14.13
CA ASP A 115 -12.23 -28.90 13.98
C ASP A 115 -10.82 -29.28 14.48
N GLY A 116 -10.73 -30.44 15.16
CA GLY A 116 -9.47 -30.94 15.72
C GLY A 116 -8.38 -31.22 14.68
N SER A 117 -8.74 -31.51 13.42
CA SER A 117 -7.78 -31.74 12.34
C SER A 117 -7.25 -30.44 11.73
N LEU A 118 -7.97 -29.32 11.88
CA LEU A 118 -7.66 -28.06 11.19
C LEU A 118 -6.25 -27.57 11.49
N LYS A 119 -5.81 -27.69 12.74
CA LYS A 119 -4.44 -27.33 13.14
C LYS A 119 -3.39 -28.11 12.35
N ALA A 120 -3.59 -29.40 12.16
CA ALA A 120 -2.63 -30.26 11.48
C ALA A 120 -2.60 -30.02 9.96
N GLU A 121 -3.70 -29.52 9.38
CA GLU A 121 -3.84 -29.32 7.93
C GLU A 121 -3.55 -27.89 7.47
N LEU A 122 -4.01 -26.89 8.22
CA LEU A 122 -3.92 -25.48 7.83
C LEU A 122 -2.60 -24.86 8.28
N ASP A 123 -2.25 -25.00 9.56
CA ASP A 123 -1.11 -24.28 10.14
C ASP A 123 0.23 -24.58 9.42
N PRO A 124 0.55 -25.81 8.97
CA PRO A 124 1.77 -26.05 8.19
C PRO A 124 1.81 -25.31 6.85
N ARG A 125 0.65 -25.07 6.21
CA ARG A 125 0.57 -24.33 4.95
C ARG A 125 0.71 -22.82 5.18
N LEU A 126 0.13 -22.30 6.27
CA LEU A 126 0.35 -20.92 6.69
C LEU A 126 1.83 -20.66 7.00
N LEU A 127 2.49 -21.63 7.66
CA LEU A 127 3.92 -21.56 7.94
C LEU A 127 4.76 -21.49 6.66
N GLN A 128 4.41 -22.26 5.61
CA GLN A 128 5.11 -22.18 4.31
C GLN A 128 5.04 -20.77 3.69
N LEU A 129 3.88 -20.09 3.81
CA LEU A 129 3.74 -18.71 3.34
C LEU A 129 4.61 -17.74 4.17
N ILE A 130 4.64 -17.92 5.50
CA ILE A 130 5.48 -17.12 6.41
C ILE A 130 6.97 -17.32 6.11
N GLU A 131 7.44 -18.55 5.90
CA GLU A 131 8.84 -18.80 5.53
C GLU A 131 9.19 -18.17 4.17
N SER A 132 8.24 -18.16 3.23
CA SER A 132 8.43 -17.46 1.95
C SER A 132 8.58 -15.95 2.14
N ILE A 133 7.79 -15.34 3.03
CA ILE A 133 7.94 -13.92 3.39
C ILE A 133 9.34 -13.65 3.95
N ARG A 134 9.81 -14.47 4.91
CA ARG A 134 11.14 -14.32 5.52
C ARG A 134 12.27 -14.47 4.49
N ALA A 135 12.14 -15.41 3.56
CA ALA A 135 13.11 -15.59 2.49
C ALA A 135 13.22 -14.32 1.61
N ILE A 136 12.10 -13.67 1.30
CA ILE A 136 12.10 -12.40 0.54
C ILE A 136 12.75 -11.28 1.36
N GLU A 137 12.46 -11.19 2.66
CA GLU A 137 13.10 -10.20 3.55
C GLU A 137 14.62 -10.39 3.64
N HIS A 138 15.08 -11.64 3.68
CA HIS A 138 16.49 -11.99 3.68
C HIS A 138 17.19 -11.58 2.37
N ILE A 139 16.57 -11.81 1.22
CA ILE A 139 17.07 -11.36 -0.10
C ILE A 139 17.24 -9.84 -0.12
N MET A 140 16.34 -9.10 0.53
CA MET A 140 16.42 -7.65 0.64
C MET A 140 17.44 -7.14 1.67
N GLY A 141 18.21 -8.03 2.31
CA GLY A 141 19.25 -7.67 3.27
C GLY A 141 18.72 -7.17 4.62
N ARG A 142 17.47 -7.52 4.98
CA ARG A 142 16.93 -7.22 6.31
C ARG A 142 17.23 -8.38 7.27
N PRO A 143 17.73 -8.10 8.49
CA PRO A 143 17.86 -9.15 9.51
C PRO A 143 16.46 -9.68 9.85
N GLU A 144 16.36 -11.00 10.09
CA GLU A 144 15.14 -11.64 10.57
C GLU A 144 14.60 -10.83 11.76
N GLN A 145 13.47 -10.16 11.59
CA GLN A 145 12.75 -9.66 12.75
C GLN A 145 12.18 -10.88 13.45
N VAL A 146 12.83 -11.29 14.54
CA VAL A 146 12.27 -12.25 15.49
C VAL A 146 11.10 -11.57 16.19
N ILE A 147 9.96 -11.47 15.50
CA ILE A 147 8.69 -11.18 16.15
C ILE A 147 8.34 -12.46 16.89
N LYS A 148 8.64 -12.48 18.19
CA LYS A 148 8.24 -13.57 19.07
C LYS A 148 6.71 -13.66 19.08
N VAL A 149 6.17 -14.64 18.36
CA VAL A 149 4.79 -15.08 18.55
C VAL A 149 4.72 -15.72 19.94
N ARG A 150 3.88 -15.16 20.81
CA ARG A 150 3.53 -15.75 22.11
C ARG A 150 2.43 -16.77 21.92
#